data_AF-A0A352WQI5-F1
#
_entry.id   AF-A0A352WQI5-F1
#
_cell.length_a   1.000
_cell.length_b   1.000
_cell.length_c   1.000
_cell.angle_alpha   90.00
_cell.angle_beta   90.00
_cell.angle_gamma   90.00
#
_symmetry.space_group_name_H-M   'P 1'
#
loop_
_entity.id
_entity.type
_entity.pdbx_description
1 polymer ?
#
loop_
_entity_poly.entity_id
_entity_poly.type
_entity_poly.pdbx_seq_one_letter_code
_entity_poly.pdbx_strand_id
1 'polypeptide(L)'
;GRITDYHAPGGHGVRLDTHVYSGYQIPPFYDSMISKLIVVAQTREEAILKMQRALDEYVIEGIKTTIPFHQRLMRHDRFRSGDFTTKFMEEEDV
;
A
#
# COMPACT_ATOMS: atom_id res chain seq x y z
N GLY A 1 -16.20 8.09 -2.44
CA GLY A 1 -16.02 8.72 -3.77
C GLY A 1 -16.09 7.66 -4.85
N ARG A 2 -16.09 8.05 -6.13
CA ARG A 2 -16.03 7.11 -7.27
C ARG A 2 -14.57 6.91 -7.68
N ILE A 3 -14.16 5.67 -7.88
CA ILE A 3 -12.86 5.33 -8.46
C ILE A 3 -12.96 5.59 -9.98
N THR A 4 -12.17 6.51 -10.50
CA THR A 4 -12.20 6.88 -11.93
C THR A 4 -11.26 6.04 -12.76
N ASP A 5 -10.14 5.65 -12.18
CA ASP A 5 -9.17 4.75 -12.80
C ASP A 5 -8.58 3.77 -11.78
N TYR A 6 -8.26 2.57 -12.24
CA TYR A 6 -7.81 1.47 -11.41
C TYR A 6 -6.83 0.57 -12.17
N HIS A 7 -5.55 0.63 -11.80
CA HIS A 7 -4.53 -0.29 -12.27
C HIS A 7 -3.85 -0.98 -11.09
N ALA A 8 -4.12 -2.28 -10.96
CA ALA A 8 -3.55 -3.12 -9.93
C ALA A 8 -2.08 -3.50 -10.25
N PRO A 9 -1.18 -3.50 -9.25
CA PRO A 9 0.16 -4.02 -9.41
C PRO A 9 0.16 -5.56 -9.49
N GLY A 10 1.24 -6.13 -10.02
CA GLY A 10 1.36 -7.58 -10.17
C GLY A 10 2.79 -8.11 -10.16
N GLY A 11 2.95 -9.30 -10.72
CA GLY A 11 4.24 -9.99 -10.82
C GLY A 11 4.54 -10.97 -9.69
N HIS A 12 5.69 -11.65 -9.78
CA HIS A 12 6.04 -12.74 -8.88
C HIS A 12 6.15 -12.29 -7.41
N GLY A 13 5.40 -12.97 -6.54
CA GLY A 13 5.36 -12.68 -5.11
C GLY A 13 4.58 -11.42 -4.74
N VAL A 14 3.73 -10.89 -5.63
CA VAL A 14 2.75 -9.83 -5.35
C VAL A 14 1.36 -10.44 -5.41
N ARG A 15 0.57 -10.24 -4.35
CA ARG A 15 -0.83 -10.66 -4.24
C ARG A 15 -1.68 -9.45 -3.86
N LEU A 16 -2.82 -9.31 -4.53
CA LEU A 16 -3.79 -8.26 -4.26
C LEU A 16 -5.15 -8.87 -3.96
N ASP A 17 -5.68 -8.57 -2.78
CA ASP A 17 -7.05 -8.92 -2.41
C ASP A 17 -7.88 -7.63 -2.42
N THR A 18 -8.87 -7.55 -3.30
CA THR A 18 -9.68 -6.35 -3.48
C THR A 18 -11.09 -6.70 -3.96
N HIS A 19 -12.02 -5.78 -3.77
CA HIS A 19 -13.38 -5.84 -4.30
C HIS A 19 -13.71 -4.66 -5.22
N VAL A 20 -12.76 -3.73 -5.43
CA VAL A 20 -12.98 -2.52 -6.21
C VAL A 20 -12.50 -2.69 -7.65
N TYR A 21 -13.04 -1.85 -8.52
CA TYR A 21 -12.74 -1.79 -9.95
C TYR A 21 -13.01 -0.37 -10.47
N SER A 22 -12.54 -0.04 -11.68
CA SER A 22 -12.81 1.28 -12.27
C SER A 22 -14.32 1.53 -12.39
N GLY A 23 -14.77 2.71 -11.95
CA GLY A 23 -16.19 3.07 -11.84
C GLY A 23 -16.86 2.70 -10.52
N TYR A 24 -16.21 1.93 -9.63
CA TYR A 24 -16.77 1.56 -8.35
C TYR A 24 -17.02 2.78 -7.45
N GLN A 25 -18.20 2.83 -6.83
CA GLN A 25 -18.59 3.88 -5.89
C GLN A 25 -18.40 3.39 -4.46
N ILE A 26 -17.47 3.99 -3.72
CA ILE A 26 -17.23 3.62 -2.32
C ILE A 26 -18.41 4.10 -1.46
N PRO A 27 -19.09 3.19 -0.74
CA PRO A 27 -20.17 3.54 0.18
C PRO A 27 -19.61 4.23 1.44
N PRO A 28 -20.32 5.21 2.01
CA PRO A 28 -19.87 5.91 3.22
C PRO A 28 -20.16 5.14 4.52
N PHE A 29 -20.81 3.98 4.43
CA PHE A 29 -21.37 3.26 5.59
C PHE A 29 -20.46 2.16 6.14
N TYR A 30 -19.38 1.83 5.46
CA TYR A 30 -18.45 0.76 5.83
C TYR A 30 -17.02 1.31 5.96
N ASP A 31 -16.10 0.46 6.40
CA ASP A 31 -14.68 0.79 6.42
C ASP A 31 -14.20 1.21 5.01
N SER A 32 -13.26 2.15 5.00
CA SER A 32 -12.56 2.68 3.84
C SER A 32 -11.56 1.71 3.20
N MET A 33 -11.38 0.50 3.75
CA MET A 33 -10.47 -0.50 3.19
C MET A 33 -10.96 -1.02 1.83
N ILE A 34 -10.28 -0.59 0.76
CA ILE A 34 -10.59 -0.99 -0.62
C ILE A 34 -9.72 -2.13 -1.15
N SER A 35 -8.54 -2.34 -0.58
CA SER A 35 -7.59 -3.33 -1.07
C SER A 35 -6.57 -3.72 0.01
N LYS A 36 -6.10 -4.96 -0.06
CA LYS A 36 -4.97 -5.47 0.70
C LYS A 36 -3.87 -5.92 -0.27
N LEU A 37 -2.78 -5.16 -0.31
CA LEU A 37 -1.58 -5.47 -1.09
C LEU A 37 -0.60 -6.25 -0.21
N ILE A 38 -0.19 -7.43 -0.68
CA ILE A 38 0.67 -8.36 0.05
C ILE A 38 1.84 -8.71 -0.85
N VAL A 39 3.06 -8.70 -0.30
CA VAL A 39 4.24 -9.17 -1.01
C VAL A 39 5.00 -10.22 -0.20
N VAL A 40 5.64 -11.15 -0.90
CA VAL A 40 6.50 -12.19 -0.33
C VAL A 40 7.84 -12.19 -1.07
N ALA A 41 8.93 -12.34 -0.30
CA ALA A 41 10.28 -12.52 -0.81
C ALA A 41 11.10 -13.35 0.19
N GLN A 42 12.35 -13.67 -0.15
CA GLN A 42 13.19 -14.51 0.71
C GLN A 42 13.74 -13.73 1.89
N THR A 43 14.00 -12.43 1.71
CA THR A 43 14.46 -11.54 2.77
C THR A 43 13.50 -10.37 2.99
N ARG A 44 13.61 -9.74 4.16
CA ARG A 44 12.84 -8.55 4.50
C ARG A 44 13.15 -7.38 3.55
N GLU A 45 14.42 -7.22 3.20
CA GLU A 45 14.89 -6.18 2.28
C GLU A 45 14.28 -6.35 0.89
N GLU A 46 14.30 -7.57 0.35
CA GLU A 46 13.65 -7.89 -0.93
C GLU A 46 12.14 -7.66 -0.86
N ALA A 47 11.49 -8.02 0.25
CA ALA A 47 10.06 -7.80 0.44
C ALA A 47 9.72 -6.31 0.44
N ILE A 48 10.53 -5.47 1.10
CA ILE A 48 10.35 -4.02 1.10
C ILE A 48 10.55 -3.44 -0.30
N LEU A 49 11.61 -3.84 -1.01
CA LEU A 49 11.84 -3.38 -2.39
C LEU A 49 10.70 -3.79 -3.33
N LYS A 50 10.17 -5.00 -3.16
CA LYS A 50 9.02 -5.49 -3.93
C LYS A 50 7.74 -4.74 -3.58
N MET A 51 7.50 -4.44 -2.30
CA MET A 51 6.36 -3.61 -1.86
C MET A 51 6.48 -2.19 -2.44
N GLN A 52 7.68 -1.60 -2.42
CA GLN A 52 7.91 -0.28 -3.00
C GLN A 52 7.58 -0.26 -4.49
N ARG A 53 8.06 -1.23 -5.27
CA ARG A 53 7.69 -1.35 -6.70
C ARG A 53 6.19 -1.51 -6.88
N ALA A 54 5.56 -2.41 -6.13
CA ALA A 54 4.12 -2.66 -6.24
C ALA A 54 3.29 -1.42 -5.87
N LEU A 55 3.70 -0.62 -4.89
CA LEU A 55 3.06 0.65 -4.55
C LEU A 55 3.26 1.71 -5.63
N ASP A 56 4.46 1.79 -6.24
CA ASP A 56 4.75 2.72 -7.33
C ASP A 56 3.97 2.39 -8.62
N GLU A 57 3.64 1.11 -8.84
CA GLU A 57 2.79 0.64 -9.95
C GLU A 57 1.27 0.77 -9.67
N TYR A 58 0.86 0.97 -8.40
CA TYR A 58 -0.56 0.92 -8.02
C TYR A 58 -1.25 2.26 -8.26
N VAL A 59 -2.03 2.34 -9.34
CA VAL A 59 -2.81 3.54 -9.68
C VAL A 59 -4.26 3.37 -9.24
N ILE A 60 -4.71 4.30 -8.39
CA ILE A 60 -6.12 4.46 -8.00
C ILE A 60 -6.45 5.94 -8.05
N GLU A 61 -7.35 6.34 -8.94
CA GLU A 61 -7.75 7.73 -9.12
C GLU A 61 -9.20 8.00 -8.67
N GLY A 62 -9.53 9.28 -8.47
CA GLY A 62 -10.87 9.73 -8.07
C GLY A 62 -11.13 9.75 -6.56
N ILE A 63 -10.20 9.20 -5.77
CA ILE A 63 -10.23 9.20 -4.30
C ILE A 63 -8.82 9.43 -3.74
N LYS A 64 -8.73 9.81 -2.47
CA LYS A 64 -7.47 9.79 -1.71
C LYS A 64 -7.21 8.37 -1.20
N THR A 65 -5.94 7.97 -1.17
CA THR A 65 -5.50 6.66 -0.67
C THR A 65 -4.35 6.82 0.32
N THR A 66 -4.05 5.75 1.05
CA THR A 66 -2.88 5.67 1.93
C THR A 66 -1.60 5.23 1.20
N ILE A 67 -1.63 5.09 -0.14
CA ILE A 67 -0.46 4.68 -0.93
C ILE A 67 0.74 5.61 -0.71
N PRO A 68 0.61 6.96 -0.74
CA PRO A 68 1.76 7.85 -0.53
C PRO A 68 2.40 7.66 0.84
N PHE A 69 1.60 7.46 1.88
CA PHE A 69 2.09 7.15 3.22
C PHE A 69 2.91 5.85 3.23
N HIS A 70 2.38 4.77 2.65
CA HIS A 70 3.09 3.50 2.59
C HIS A 70 4.37 3.57 1.74
N GLN A 71 4.41 4.38 0.67
CA GLN A 71 5.62 4.61 -0.12
C GLN A 71 6.72 5.26 0.71
N ARG A 72 6.39 6.28 1.52
CA ARG A 72 7.35 6.90 2.44
C ARG A 72 7.82 5.93 3.52
N LEU A 73 6.90 5.14 4.07
CA LEU A 73 7.22 4.10 5.07
C LEU A 73 8.23 3.08 4.53
N MET A 74 8.09 2.61 3.29
CA MET A 74 9.05 1.66 2.68
C MET A 74 10.46 2.24 2.52
N ARG A 75 10.59 3.57 2.49
CA ARG A 75 11.86 4.30 2.36
C ARG A 75 12.43 4.73 3.71
N HIS A 76 11.69 4.60 4.82
CA HIS A 76 12.13 5.05 6.13
C HIS A 76 13.15 4.10 6.77
N ASP A 77 14.32 4.60 7.16
CA ASP A 77 15.45 3.76 7.60
C ASP A 77 15.14 2.92 8.84
N ARG A 78 14.51 3.49 9.88
CA ARG A 78 14.11 2.70 11.06
C ARG A 78 13.11 1.60 10.69
N PHE A 79 12.15 1.87 9.81
CA PHE A 79 11.25 0.84 9.33
C PHE A 79 12.02 -0.22 8.56
N ARG A 80 12.97 0.14 7.69
CA ARG A 80 13.81 -0.80 6.93
C ARG A 80 14.78 -1.62 7.79
N SER A 81 15.24 -1.08 8.92
CA SER A 81 16.08 -1.81 9.88
C SER A 81 15.31 -2.86 10.69
N GLY A 82 14.00 -2.67 10.87
CA GLY A 82 13.19 -3.50 11.76
C GLY A 82 13.25 -3.08 13.23
N ASP A 83 14.01 -2.04 13.57
CA ASP A 83 14.12 -1.50 14.93
C ASP A 83 13.09 -0.39 15.18
N PHE A 84 11.85 -0.80 15.44
CA PHE A 84 10.74 0.09 15.74
C PHE A 84 9.78 -0.54 16.75
N THR A 85 9.03 0.31 17.45
CA THR A 85 8.02 -0.10 18.44
C THR A 85 6.61 0.23 17.95
N THR A 86 5.61 -0.07 18.76
CA THR A 86 4.22 0.36 18.48
C THR A 86 4.03 1.89 18.51
N LYS A 87 5.00 2.65 19.05
CA LYS A 87 4.99 4.12 19.08
C LYS A 87 5.66 4.77 17.86
N PHE A 88 6.19 3.97 16.93
CA PHE A 88 6.93 4.46 15.76
C PHE A 88 6.21 5.60 15.02
N MET A 89 4.89 5.47 14.84
CA MET A 89 4.08 6.47 14.14
C MET A 89 3.92 7.80 14.89
N GLU A 90 4.17 7.83 16.19
CA GLU A 90 4.15 9.05 17.02
C GLU A 90 5.54 9.69 17.09
N GLU A 91 6.60 8.88 16.96
CA GLU A 91 8.01 9.29 17.11
C GLU A 91 8.64 9.76 15.79
N GLU A 92 8.18 9.24 14.66
CA GLU A 92 8.80 9.44 13.35
C GLU A 92 7.86 10.14 12.37
N ASP A 93 8.41 11.08 11.58
CA ASP A 93 7.68 11.70 10.47
C ASP A 93 7.84 10.83 9.22
N VAL A 94 6.78 10.09 8.90
CA VAL A 94 6.72 9.16 7.76
C VAL A 94 5.93 9.74 6.61
#